data_AF-C1H446-F1
#
_entry.id   AF-C1H446-F1
#
_cell.length_a   1.000
_cell.length_b   1.000
_cell.length_c   1.000
_cell.angle_alpha   90.00
_cell.angle_beta   90.00
_cell.angle_gamma   90.00
#
_symmetry.space_group_name_H-M   'P 1'
#
loop_
_entity.id
_entity.type
_entity.pdbx_description
1 polymer ?
#
loop_
_entity_poly.entity_id
_entity_poly.type
_entity_poly.pdbx_seq_one_letter_code
_entity_poly.pdbx_strand_id
1 'polypeptide(L)'
;MSLNVMVTHALTDGHKMIFDLGLREDAENYIPPVAERIRAPEIINVKEGVFDSLEKANIDPKTDIDMLPSSGKSQTWQVLGSLPAAMDYFGDGSVFIIDAPGHLAGHFNLLVRIDSEKWMCLAGDTAHDVRVYKGTRELAVFPDPNQPGCVI
;
A
#
# COMPACT_ATOMS: atom_id res chain seq x y z
N MET A 1 -14.75 4.78 -0.22
CA MET A 1 -13.80 5.56 0.62
C MET A 1 -12.44 4.92 0.39
N SER A 2 -11.50 5.65 -0.22
CA SER A 2 -10.11 5.21 -0.31
C SER A 2 -9.36 5.70 0.94
N LEU A 3 -8.36 4.95 1.38
CA LEU A 3 -7.48 5.31 2.48
C LEU A 3 -6.04 5.30 1.98
N ASN A 4 -5.32 6.39 2.22
CA ASN A 4 -3.88 6.49 2.09
C ASN A 4 -3.26 6.64 3.48
N VAL A 5 -2.02 6.19 3.66
CA VAL A 5 -1.32 6.27 4.94
C VAL A 5 0.03 6.97 4.73
N MET A 6 0.29 8.01 5.52
CA MET A 6 1.61 8.63 5.59
C MET A 6 2.40 8.04 6.76
N VAL A 7 3.62 7.60 6.50
CA VAL A 7 4.56 7.13 7.52
C VAL A 7 5.68 8.16 7.64
N THR A 8 5.83 8.74 8.83
CA THR A 8 6.97 9.60 9.18
C THR A 8 8.02 8.76 9.89
N HIS A 9 9.19 8.63 9.28
CA HIS A 9 10.26 7.77 9.75
C HIS A 9 11.27 8.54 10.60
N ALA A 10 11.21 8.32 11.91
CA ALA A 10 12.01 9.09 12.87
C ALA A 10 13.52 8.82 12.80
N LEU A 11 13.95 7.63 12.35
CA LEU A 11 15.37 7.24 12.33
C LEU A 11 16.14 7.81 11.14
N THR A 12 15.44 8.37 10.14
CA THR A 12 16.03 9.00 8.96
C THR A 12 15.68 10.47 8.91
N ASP A 13 15.98 11.24 9.96
CA ASP A 13 15.77 12.71 9.98
C ASP A 13 14.34 13.15 9.60
N GLY A 14 13.33 12.32 9.91
CA GLY A 14 11.93 12.62 9.62
C GLY A 14 11.51 12.45 8.15
N HIS A 15 12.17 11.58 7.38
CA HIS A 15 11.71 11.18 6.03
C HIS A 15 10.23 10.79 6.08
N LYS A 16 9.48 11.13 5.03
CA LYS A 16 8.06 10.78 4.93
C LYS A 16 7.84 9.97 3.67
N MET A 17 7.02 8.95 3.80
CA MET A 17 6.55 8.13 2.69
C MET A 17 5.03 8.06 2.73
N ILE A 18 4.41 7.98 1.56
CA ILE A 18 2.98 7.72 1.44
C ILE A 18 2.79 6.33 0.86
N PHE A 19 1.92 5.56 1.50
CA PHE A 19 1.45 4.28 1.00
C PHE A 19 0.02 4.45 0.46
N ASP A 20 -0.12 4.13 -0.82
CA ASP A 20 -1.32 4.34 -1.65
C ASP A 20 -1.68 5.83 -1.86
N LEU A 21 -2.29 6.16 -2.99
CA LEU A 21 -2.75 7.51 -3.36
C LEU A 21 -4.27 7.60 -3.45
N GLY A 22 -4.97 6.47 -3.31
CA GLY A 22 -6.43 6.41 -3.38
C GLY A 22 -6.97 6.63 -4.78
N LEU A 23 -8.24 7.06 -4.85
CA LEU A 23 -8.92 7.30 -6.11
C LEU A 23 -8.69 8.71 -6.63
N ARG A 24 -8.63 8.86 -7.95
CA ARG A 24 -8.57 10.15 -8.63
C ARG A 24 -9.91 10.87 -8.51
N GLU A 25 -9.87 12.17 -8.26
CA GLU A 25 -11.04 13.05 -8.37
C GLU A 25 -11.50 13.20 -9.82
N ASP A 26 -10.56 13.25 -10.76
CA ASP A 26 -10.77 13.33 -12.20
C ASP A 26 -10.86 11.93 -12.82
N ALA A 27 -11.91 11.18 -12.45
CA ALA A 27 -12.11 9.78 -12.84
C ALA A 27 -12.10 9.53 -14.36
N GLU A 28 -12.31 10.56 -15.17
CA GLU A 28 -12.17 10.53 -16.63
C GLU A 28 -10.75 10.37 -17.15
N ASN A 29 -9.74 10.67 -16.34
CA ASN A 29 -8.34 10.51 -16.69
C ASN A 29 -7.79 9.13 -16.31
N TYR A 30 -8.62 8.24 -15.77
CA TYR A 30 -8.29 6.83 -15.72
C TYR A 30 -8.18 6.23 -17.13
N ILE A 31 -7.31 5.24 -17.29
CA ILE A 31 -7.28 4.43 -18.52
C ILE A 31 -8.66 3.81 -18.76
N PRO A 32 -9.11 3.65 -20.03
CA PRO A 32 -10.50 3.30 -20.32
C PRO A 32 -11.07 2.09 -19.56
N PRO A 33 -10.34 0.96 -19.37
CA PRO A 33 -10.86 -0.18 -18.61
C PRO A 33 -11.15 0.14 -17.14
N VAL A 34 -10.33 0.99 -16.52
CA VAL A 34 -10.50 1.42 -15.13
C VAL A 34 -11.63 2.45 -15.03
N ALA A 35 -11.66 3.41 -15.97
CA ALA A 35 -12.73 4.41 -16.05
C ALA A 35 -14.11 3.74 -16.21
N GLU A 36 -14.24 2.71 -17.04
CA GLU A 36 -15.49 1.97 -17.23
C GLU A 36 -15.95 1.25 -15.95
N ARG A 37 -15.01 0.60 -15.22
CA ARG A 37 -15.32 -0.09 -13.96
C ARG A 37 -15.72 0.87 -12.84
N ILE A 38 -15.09 2.05 -12.78
CA ILE A 38 -15.36 3.09 -11.79
C ILE A 38 -16.66 3.86 -12.11
N ARG A 39 -17.02 4.00 -13.40
CA ARG A 39 -18.25 4.69 -13.85
C ARG A 39 -19.53 3.84 -13.80
N ALA A 40 -19.45 2.60 -13.31
CA ALA A 40 -20.64 1.82 -12.95
C ALA A 40 -21.52 2.65 -11.96
N PRO A 41 -22.85 2.52 -11.95
CA PRO A 41 -23.86 3.58 -11.76
C PRO A 41 -23.81 4.44 -10.48
N GLU A 42 -22.87 4.21 -9.58
CA GLU A 42 -22.54 5.09 -8.48
C GLU A 42 -21.38 6.00 -8.89
N ILE A 43 -21.69 7.27 -9.19
CA ILE A 43 -20.67 8.31 -9.43
C ILE A 43 -19.74 8.32 -8.20
N ILE A 44 -18.51 7.84 -8.37
CA ILE A 44 -17.48 8.02 -7.35
C ILE A 44 -17.24 9.51 -7.23
N ASN A 45 -17.79 10.10 -6.18
CA ASN A 45 -17.57 11.50 -5.82
C ASN A 45 -16.48 11.54 -4.75
N VAL A 46 -15.23 11.66 -5.19
CA VAL A 46 -14.10 11.93 -4.30
C VAL A 46 -14.20 13.39 -3.89
N LYS A 47 -14.58 13.65 -2.63
CA LYS A 47 -14.70 15.01 -2.09
C LYS A 47 -13.37 15.60 -1.64
N GLU A 48 -12.41 14.72 -1.36
CA GLU A 48 -11.09 15.05 -0.85
C GLU A 48 -10.12 13.95 -1.28
N GLY A 49 -9.13 14.31 -2.10
CA GLY A 49 -8.06 13.42 -2.52
C GLY A 49 -6.84 13.48 -1.59
N VAL A 50 -5.85 12.65 -1.89
CA VAL A 50 -4.56 12.62 -1.15
C VAL A 50 -3.91 14.02 -1.11
N PHE A 51 -3.96 14.76 -2.22
CA PHE A 51 -3.31 16.08 -2.32
C PHE A 51 -4.01 17.15 -1.48
N ASP A 52 -5.34 17.11 -1.37
CA ASP A 52 -6.07 17.99 -0.45
C ASP A 52 -5.69 17.72 1.00
N SER A 53 -5.59 16.44 1.39
CA SER A 53 -5.16 16.06 2.74
C SER A 53 -3.72 16.51 3.04
N LEU A 54 -2.83 16.45 2.06
CA LEU A 54 -1.45 16.94 2.19
C LEU A 54 -1.40 18.47 2.32
N GLU A 55 -2.17 19.19 1.51
CA GLU A 55 -2.26 20.65 1.60
C GLU A 55 -2.78 21.09 2.98
N LYS A 56 -3.83 20.44 3.50
CA LYS A 56 -4.34 20.71 4.85
C LYS A 56 -3.33 20.42 5.96
N ALA A 57 -2.45 19.44 5.73
CA ALA A 57 -1.35 19.12 6.64
C ALA A 57 -0.12 20.03 6.45
N ASN A 58 -0.16 20.96 5.49
CA ASN A 58 0.94 21.83 5.10
C ASN A 58 2.20 21.04 4.69
N ILE A 59 1.99 19.99 3.89
CA ILE A 59 3.02 19.08 3.37
C ILE A 59 3.10 19.26 1.85
N ASP A 60 4.27 19.64 1.33
CA ASP A 60 4.52 19.66 -0.11
C ASP A 60 5.08 18.30 -0.54
N PRO A 61 4.34 17.51 -1.35
CA PRO A 61 4.79 16.19 -1.78
C PRO A 61 6.11 16.21 -2.58
N LYS A 62 6.52 17.36 -3.13
CA LYS A 62 7.76 17.48 -3.90
C LYS A 62 9.00 17.65 -3.02
N THR A 63 8.84 18.18 -1.80
CA THR A 63 9.97 18.48 -0.91
C THR A 63 9.94 17.64 0.35
N ASP A 64 8.76 17.22 0.80
CA ASP A 64 8.57 16.64 2.13
C ASP A 64 8.39 15.12 2.09
N ILE A 65 8.17 14.53 0.90
CA ILE A 65 7.95 13.10 0.70
C ILE A 65 9.12 12.51 -0.11
N ASP A 66 9.74 11.49 0.46
CA ASP A 66 10.84 10.77 -0.13
C ASP A 66 10.33 9.55 -0.90
N MET A 67 10.53 9.55 -2.22
CA MET A 67 10.10 8.45 -3.09
C MET A 67 11.03 7.23 -3.03
N LEU A 68 12.28 7.43 -2.61
CA LEU A 68 13.29 6.39 -2.46
C LEU A 68 14.01 6.61 -1.13
N PRO A 69 14.47 5.55 -0.45
CA PRO A 69 15.25 5.74 0.75
C PRO A 69 16.58 6.38 0.37
N SER A 70 17.00 7.37 1.16
CA SER A 70 18.31 8.02 1.01
C SER A 70 19.48 7.08 1.32
N SER A 71 19.22 5.92 1.93
CA SER A 71 20.25 4.94 2.24
C SER A 71 20.69 4.23 0.96
N GLY A 72 21.91 4.49 0.49
CA GLY A 72 22.57 3.74 -0.59
C GLY A 72 22.88 2.27 -0.24
N LYS A 73 22.15 1.68 0.72
CA LYS A 73 22.24 0.27 1.07
C LYS A 73 21.53 -0.55 0.01
N SER A 74 22.15 -1.66 -0.40
CA SER A 74 21.51 -2.61 -1.30
C SER A 74 20.28 -3.20 -0.63
N GLN A 75 19.11 -2.90 -1.15
CA GLN A 75 17.87 -3.54 -0.73
C GLN A 75 17.74 -4.87 -1.47
N THR A 76 17.73 -5.97 -0.73
CA THR A 76 17.55 -7.31 -1.30
C THR A 76 16.39 -8.01 -0.63
N TRP A 77 15.64 -8.78 -1.40
CA TRP A 77 14.62 -9.69 -0.87
C TRP A 77 15.28 -10.77 -0.02
N GLN A 78 14.75 -10.96 1.18
CA GLN A 78 15.23 -11.94 2.16
C GLN A 78 14.06 -12.54 2.95
N VAL A 79 14.30 -13.67 3.60
CA VAL A 79 13.33 -14.27 4.53
C VAL A 79 13.29 -13.44 5.81
N LEU A 80 12.08 -13.10 6.28
CA LEU A 80 11.85 -12.42 7.55
C LEU A 80 10.87 -13.24 8.40
N GLY A 81 11.40 -14.00 9.35
CA GLY A 81 10.58 -14.93 10.15
C GLY A 81 9.92 -15.98 9.25
N SER A 82 8.58 -16.02 9.25
CA SER A 82 7.79 -16.90 8.35
C SER A 82 7.45 -16.26 7.01
N LEU A 83 7.81 -15.00 6.78
CA LEU A 83 7.59 -14.32 5.50
C LEU A 83 8.71 -14.68 4.53
N PRO A 84 8.40 -15.30 3.37
CA PRO A 84 9.42 -15.85 2.47
C PRO A 84 10.22 -14.76 1.73
N ALA A 85 9.62 -13.59 1.52
CA ALA A 85 10.23 -12.47 0.80
C ALA A 85 9.82 -11.14 1.42
N ALA A 86 10.80 -10.50 2.07
CA ALA A 86 10.72 -9.18 2.64
C ALA A 86 11.95 -8.36 2.23
N MET A 87 11.78 -7.08 2.00
CA MET A 87 12.85 -6.14 1.67
C MET A 87 12.87 -5.02 2.70
N ASP A 88 13.98 -4.86 3.41
CA ASP A 88 14.17 -3.78 4.37
C ASP A 88 14.39 -2.46 3.61
N TYR A 89 13.39 -1.59 3.65
CA TYR A 89 13.35 -0.40 2.81
C TYR A 89 14.40 0.63 3.27
N PHE A 90 14.51 0.91 4.56
CA PHE A 90 15.53 1.85 5.05
C PHE A 90 16.87 1.17 5.33
N GLY A 91 16.89 -0.16 5.49
CA GLY A 91 18.07 -0.94 5.86
C GLY A 91 18.42 -0.82 7.35
N ASP A 92 17.43 -0.50 8.20
CA ASP A 92 17.53 -0.38 9.65
C ASP A 92 16.46 -1.21 10.40
N GLY A 93 15.72 -2.03 9.66
CA GLY A 93 14.66 -2.91 10.15
C GLY A 93 13.39 -2.21 10.58
N SER A 94 13.15 -0.95 10.19
CA SER A 94 11.94 -0.20 10.58
C SER A 94 10.75 -0.41 9.66
N VAL A 95 10.98 -0.54 8.35
CA VAL A 95 9.93 -0.68 7.34
C VAL A 95 10.36 -1.73 6.35
N PHE A 96 9.51 -2.75 6.19
CA PHE A 96 9.71 -3.80 5.20
C PHE A 96 8.62 -3.74 4.14
N ILE A 97 9.03 -3.88 2.89
CA ILE A 97 8.15 -4.25 1.78
C ILE A 97 8.03 -5.76 1.80
N ILE A 98 6.81 -6.28 1.88
CA ILE A 98 6.52 -7.72 1.94
C ILE A 98 5.85 -8.12 0.62
N ASP A 99 6.45 -9.08 -0.08
CA ASP A 99 5.84 -9.65 -1.29
C ASP A 99 4.53 -10.36 -0.89
N ALA A 100 3.41 -9.91 -1.46
CA ALA A 100 2.07 -10.36 -1.07
C ALA A 100 1.21 -10.65 -2.31
N PRO A 101 1.65 -11.58 -3.19
CA PRO A 101 0.88 -11.92 -4.38
C PRO A 101 -0.46 -12.54 -4.00
N GLY A 102 -1.49 -12.23 -4.79
CA GLY A 102 -2.86 -12.65 -4.56
C GLY A 102 -3.80 -11.75 -5.34
N HIS A 103 -4.12 -10.59 -4.76
CA HIS A 103 -5.01 -9.59 -5.38
C HIS A 103 -4.65 -9.32 -6.85
N LEU A 104 -3.39 -8.98 -7.10
CA LEU A 104 -2.79 -8.84 -8.42
C LEU A 104 -1.31 -9.25 -8.33
N ALA A 105 -0.73 -9.73 -9.44
CA ALA A 105 0.71 -9.90 -9.53
C ALA A 105 1.45 -8.59 -9.20
N GLY A 106 2.43 -8.67 -8.29
CA GLY A 106 3.19 -7.51 -7.80
C GLY A 106 2.53 -6.72 -6.66
N HIS A 107 1.38 -7.18 -6.14
CA HIS A 107 0.84 -6.64 -4.89
C HIS A 107 1.81 -6.91 -3.73
N PHE A 108 1.95 -5.91 -2.85
CA PHE A 108 2.83 -5.98 -1.70
C PHE A 108 2.17 -5.29 -0.50
N ASN A 109 2.62 -5.69 0.69
CA ASN A 109 2.24 -5.08 1.95
C ASN A 109 3.41 -4.27 2.52
N LEU A 110 3.12 -3.32 3.39
CA LEU A 110 4.15 -2.73 4.25
C LEU A 110 4.03 -3.28 5.66
N LEU A 111 5.15 -3.73 6.21
CA LEU A 111 5.27 -4.06 7.63
C LEU A 111 6.13 -2.98 8.31
N VAL A 112 5.48 -2.15 9.12
CA VAL A 112 6.06 -0.95 9.75
C VAL A 112 6.23 -1.19 11.24
N ARG A 113 7.46 -1.05 11.75
CA ARG A 113 7.77 -1.06 13.18
C ARG A 113 7.36 0.27 13.79
N ILE A 114 6.39 0.24 14.69
CA ILE A 114 5.86 1.45 15.36
C ILE A 114 6.36 1.59 16.81
N ASP A 115 6.91 0.52 17.38
CA ASP A 115 7.55 0.47 18.71
C ASP A 115 8.53 -0.72 18.73
N SER A 116 9.30 -0.87 19.80
CA SER A 116 10.25 -1.97 20.04
C SER A 116 9.69 -3.36 19.73
N GLU A 117 8.42 -3.60 20.04
CA GLU A 117 7.73 -4.89 19.85
C GLU A 117 6.41 -4.77 19.09
N LYS A 118 6.09 -3.60 18.55
CA LYS A 118 4.81 -3.36 17.88
C LYS A 118 5.01 -3.10 16.40
N TRP A 119 4.16 -3.74 15.61
CA TRP A 119 4.18 -3.67 14.17
C TRP A 119 2.79 -3.29 13.66
N MET A 120 2.76 -2.55 12.57
CA MET A 120 1.58 -2.25 11.79
C MET A 120 1.76 -2.85 10.41
N CYS A 121 0.79 -3.65 9.96
CA CYS A 121 0.75 -4.16 8.59
C CYS A 121 -0.23 -3.31 7.78
N LEU A 122 0.26 -2.64 6.73
CA LEU A 122 -0.56 -1.96 5.74
C LEU A 122 -0.75 -2.94 4.58
N ALA A 123 -1.88 -3.66 4.61
CA ALA A 123 -2.13 -4.81 3.75
C ALA A 123 -2.72 -4.44 2.36
N GLY A 124 -3.07 -3.17 2.15
CA GLY A 124 -3.81 -2.72 0.97
C GLY A 124 -4.96 -3.66 0.62
N ASP A 125 -5.04 -4.02 -0.66
CA ASP A 125 -6.04 -4.95 -1.19
C ASP A 125 -5.77 -6.45 -0.93
N THR A 126 -4.83 -6.83 -0.05
CA THR A 126 -4.64 -8.24 0.35
C THR A 126 -5.86 -8.82 1.10
N ALA A 127 -6.62 -7.99 1.81
CA ALA A 127 -7.83 -8.43 2.49
C ALA A 127 -8.77 -7.26 2.78
N HIS A 128 -9.97 -7.31 2.22
CA HIS A 128 -10.98 -6.25 2.35
C HIS A 128 -11.93 -6.50 3.53
N ASP A 129 -11.87 -7.69 4.12
CA ASP A 129 -12.78 -8.13 5.18
C ASP A 129 -12.00 -8.69 6.38
N VAL A 130 -12.21 -8.10 7.56
CA VAL A 130 -11.59 -8.53 8.82
C VAL A 130 -11.87 -10.00 9.16
N ARG A 131 -12.95 -10.57 8.63
CA ARG A 131 -13.30 -11.98 8.82
C ARG A 131 -12.32 -12.92 8.14
N VAL A 132 -11.70 -12.50 7.03
CA VAL A 132 -10.61 -13.25 6.38
C VAL A 132 -9.41 -13.30 7.31
N TYR A 133 -9.00 -12.16 7.85
CA TYR A 133 -7.91 -12.09 8.83
C TYR A 133 -8.19 -12.92 10.10
N LYS A 134 -9.45 -12.97 10.55
CA LYS A 134 -9.88 -13.77 11.71
C LYS A 134 -10.10 -15.26 11.40
N GLY A 135 -9.94 -15.71 10.15
CA GLY A 135 -10.19 -17.10 9.75
C GLY A 135 -11.67 -17.50 9.83
N THR A 136 -12.59 -16.55 9.75
CA THR A 136 -14.06 -16.79 9.80
C THR A 136 -14.72 -16.70 8.41
N ARG A 137 -13.96 -16.28 7.40
CA ARG A 137 -14.30 -16.29 5.98
C ARG A 137 -13.05 -16.66 5.18
N GLU A 138 -13.27 -17.33 4.06
CA GLU A 138 -12.22 -17.64 3.10
C GLU A 138 -11.99 -16.45 2.17
N LEU A 139 -10.80 -16.40 1.56
CA LEU A 139 -10.54 -15.51 0.42
C LEU A 139 -11.37 -15.98 -0.78
N ALA A 140 -11.83 -15.04 -1.60
CA ALA A 140 -12.42 -15.40 -2.88
C ALA A 140 -11.30 -15.89 -3.82
N VAL A 141 -11.58 -16.96 -4.55
CA VAL A 141 -10.65 -17.53 -5.53
C VAL A 141 -11.39 -17.64 -6.84
N PHE A 142 -10.92 -16.91 -7.85
CA PHE A 142 -11.41 -17.02 -9.21
C PHE A 142 -10.30 -17.56 -10.12
N PRO A 143 -10.60 -18.49 -11.02
CA PRO A 143 -9.60 -18.98 -11.97
C PRO A 143 -9.25 -17.88 -12.98
N ASP A 144 -8.03 -17.35 -12.92
CA ASP A 144 -7.44 -16.58 -14.02
C ASP A 144 -6.52 -17.51 -14.84
N PRO A 145 -6.81 -17.75 -16.13
CA PRO A 145 -5.97 -18.58 -16.99
C PRO A 145 -4.55 -18.02 -17.19
N ASN A 146 -4.31 -16.73 -16.90
CA ASN A 146 -3.00 -16.09 -16.98
C ASN A 146 -2.30 -15.97 -15.62
N GLN A 147 -3.04 -16.09 -14.51
CA GLN A 147 -2.51 -16.02 -13.14
C GLN A 147 -3.19 -17.08 -12.26
N PRO A 148 -2.69 -18.32 -12.23
CA PRO A 148 -3.21 -19.33 -11.33
C PRO A 148 -3.04 -18.87 -9.87
N GLY A 149 -4.12 -18.45 -9.20
CA GLY A 149 -4.02 -17.88 -7.85
C GLY A 149 -5.28 -17.19 -7.35
N CYS A 150 -5.21 -16.70 -6.11
CA CYS A 150 -6.29 -16.07 -5.37
C CYS A 150 -6.47 -14.60 -5.76
N VAL A 151 -7.33 -14.30 -6.72
CA VAL A 151 -7.78 -12.92 -7.00
C VAL A 151 -8.97 -12.61 -6.08
N ILE A 152 -8.79 -11.67 -5.15
CA ILE A 152 -9.77 -11.32 -4.10
C ILE A 152 -11.06 -10.74 -4.68
#